data_AF-A0A3S4PC09-F1
#
_entry.id   AF-A0A3S4PC09-F1
#
_cell.length_a   1.000
_cell.length_b   1.000
_cell.length_c   1.000
_cell.angle_alpha   90.00
_cell.angle_beta   90.00
_cell.angle_gamma   90.00
#
_symmetry.space_group_name_H-M   'P 1'
#
loop_
_entity.id
_entity.type
_entity.pdbx_description
1 polymer ?
#
loop_
_entity_poly.entity_id
_entity_poly.type
_entity_poly.pdbx_seq_one_letter_code
_entity_poly.pdbx_strand_id
1 'polypeptide(L)'
;MELKPLFFATLMWLPINQASADTPPLDGHYYLTGAMEMGAELLLRKDGTFNAGVAYGSADGFAKGTWKVENQTVLLKSQTKPASNSDLGGLFEDLQLAIEPNCLAVDFGNGKACFRRQ
;
A
#
# COMPACT_ATOMS: atom_id res chain seq x y z
N MET A 1 69.78 -10.72 9.77
CA MET A 1 69.13 -9.81 10.74
C MET A 1 68.47 -8.72 9.91
N GLU A 2 67.17 -8.53 9.82
CA GLU A 2 65.99 -9.08 10.51
C GLU A 2 64.74 -8.84 9.62
N LEU A 3 63.66 -9.54 9.96
CA LEU A 3 62.38 -9.75 9.27
C LEU A 3 61.49 -8.50 9.03
N LYS A 4 60.73 -8.54 7.91
CA LYS A 4 59.25 -8.35 7.71
C LYS A 4 58.45 -7.47 8.72
N PRO A 5 57.37 -6.75 8.32
CA PRO A 5 56.29 -7.33 7.51
C PRO A 5 55.60 -6.41 6.47
N LEU A 6 55.21 -7.05 5.37
CA LEU A 6 54.16 -6.61 4.44
C LEU A 6 52.80 -6.70 5.15
N PHE A 7 52.11 -5.58 5.34
CA PHE A 7 50.70 -5.57 5.73
C PHE A 7 49.82 -5.79 4.50
N PHE A 8 49.46 -7.05 4.23
CA PHE A 8 48.34 -7.39 3.38
C PHE A 8 47.05 -7.17 4.19
N ALA A 9 46.36 -6.05 3.95
CA ALA A 9 45.00 -5.86 4.43
C ALA A 9 44.04 -6.62 3.50
N THR A 10 43.69 -7.84 3.88
CA THR A 10 42.63 -8.63 3.24
C THR A 10 41.28 -7.99 3.56
N LEU A 11 40.75 -7.24 2.60
CA LEU A 11 39.36 -6.77 2.62
C LEU A 11 38.45 -8.00 2.49
N MET A 12 37.94 -8.51 3.62
CA MET A 12 36.93 -9.56 3.62
C MET A 12 35.67 -9.03 2.92
N TRP A 13 35.46 -9.53 1.72
CA TRP A 13 34.25 -9.33 0.94
C TRP A 13 33.13 -10.14 1.61
N LEU A 14 32.44 -9.54 2.57
CA LEU A 14 31.20 -10.12 3.10
C LEU A 14 30.16 -10.04 1.99
N PRO A 15 29.60 -11.18 1.52
CA PRO A 15 28.45 -11.13 0.63
C PRO A 15 27.31 -10.50 1.42
N ILE A 16 26.96 -9.26 1.05
CA ILE A 16 25.69 -8.66 1.49
C ILE A 16 24.61 -9.50 0.81
N ASN A 17 24.18 -10.58 1.48
CA ASN A 17 22.93 -11.23 1.16
C ASN A 17 21.85 -10.20 1.48
N GLN A 18 21.43 -9.43 0.47
CA GLN A 18 20.20 -8.68 0.54
C GLN A 18 19.09 -9.72 0.61
N ALA A 19 18.67 -10.06 1.82
CA ALA A 19 17.43 -10.77 2.03
C ALA A 19 16.33 -9.85 1.49
N SER A 20 15.85 -10.11 0.28
CA SER A 20 14.58 -9.57 -0.18
C SER A 20 13.56 -10.04 0.84
N ALA A 21 13.13 -9.14 1.72
CA ALA A 21 11.99 -9.41 2.58
C ALA A 21 10.82 -9.69 1.63
N ASP A 22 10.41 -10.96 1.60
CA ASP A 22 9.27 -11.41 0.81
C ASP A 22 8.07 -10.61 1.35
N THR A 23 7.69 -9.56 0.63
CA THR A 23 6.59 -8.70 1.07
C THR A 23 5.36 -9.59 1.03
N PRO A 24 4.64 -9.78 2.16
CA PRO A 24 3.47 -10.63 2.18
C PRO A 24 2.56 -10.26 1.00
N PRO A 25 2.03 -11.25 0.27
CA PRO A 25 1.22 -10.99 -0.92
C PRO A 25 0.13 -9.99 -0.55
N LEU A 26 0.09 -8.84 -1.24
CA LEU A 26 -0.81 -7.73 -0.92
C LEU A 26 -2.23 -7.92 -1.44
N ASP A 27 -2.47 -8.91 -2.31
CA ASP A 27 -3.83 -9.29 -2.67
C ASP A 27 -4.62 -9.74 -1.44
N GLY A 28 -5.90 -9.39 -1.40
CA GLY A 28 -6.77 -9.66 -0.27
C GLY A 28 -7.95 -8.70 -0.18
N HIS A 29 -8.85 -8.99 0.77
CA HIS A 29 -9.98 -8.14 1.09
C HIS A 29 -9.68 -7.32 2.35
N TYR A 30 -9.91 -6.02 2.25
CA TYR A 30 -9.53 -5.04 3.26
C TYR A 30 -10.74 -4.22 3.67
N TYR A 31 -10.81 -3.95 4.96
CA TYR A 31 -11.87 -3.16 5.58
C TYR A 31 -11.26 -1.94 6.27
N LEU A 32 -11.84 -0.77 6.03
CA LEU A 32 -11.40 0.47 6.63
C LEU A 32 -11.70 0.45 8.13
N THR A 33 -10.70 0.87 8.92
CA THR A 33 -10.77 1.03 10.36
C THR A 33 -10.16 2.36 10.76
N GLY A 34 -10.68 2.99 11.82
CA GLY A 34 -10.16 4.27 12.32
C GLY A 34 -10.72 5.51 11.63
N ALA A 35 -11.68 5.38 10.71
CA ALA A 35 -12.47 6.50 10.19
C ALA A 35 -13.85 6.52 10.87
N MET A 36 -14.21 7.65 11.47
CA MET A 36 -15.52 7.81 12.13
C MET A 36 -16.61 7.98 11.07
N GLU A 37 -17.75 7.31 11.25
CA GLU A 37 -18.95 7.42 10.38
C GLU A 37 -18.77 7.02 8.91
N MET A 38 -17.57 6.58 8.52
CA MET A 38 -17.23 6.14 7.17
C MET A 38 -16.89 4.65 7.17
N GLY A 39 -17.53 3.90 6.27
CA GLY A 39 -17.16 2.53 5.95
C GLY A 39 -16.55 2.47 4.56
N ALA A 40 -15.47 1.73 4.38
CA ALA A 40 -14.95 1.43 3.05
C ALA A 40 -14.35 0.02 2.99
N GLU A 41 -14.43 -0.56 1.80
CA GLU A 41 -13.87 -1.88 1.49
C GLU A 41 -12.97 -1.77 0.25
N LEU A 42 -11.90 -2.55 0.25
CA LEU A 42 -10.94 -2.63 -0.84
C LEU A 42 -10.58 -4.10 -1.10
N LEU A 43 -10.80 -4.55 -2.33
CA LEU A 43 -10.36 -5.84 -2.82
C LEU A 43 -9.19 -5.64 -3.78
N LEU A 44 -7.99 -6.07 -3.37
CA LEU A 44 -6.83 -6.16 -4.24
C LEU A 44 -6.74 -7.57 -4.81
N ARG A 45 -6.70 -7.73 -6.12
CA ARG A 45 -6.56 -9.03 -6.79
C ARG A 45 -5.13 -9.26 -7.27
N LYS A 46 -4.74 -10.54 -7.34
CA LYS A 46 -3.42 -10.98 -7.84
C LYS A 46 -3.11 -10.54 -9.28
N ASP A 47 -4.14 -10.30 -10.09
CA ASP A 47 -4.00 -9.85 -11.48
C ASP A 47 -3.71 -8.34 -11.62
N GLY A 48 -3.54 -7.63 -10.50
CA GLY A 48 -3.29 -6.19 -10.48
C GLY A 48 -4.56 -5.34 -10.61
N THR A 49 -5.76 -5.93 -10.53
CA THR A 49 -7.03 -5.17 -10.51
C THR A 49 -7.54 -4.96 -9.09
N PHE A 50 -8.36 -3.92 -8.89
CA PHE A 50 -9.05 -3.68 -7.62
C PHE A 50 -10.55 -3.42 -7.80
N ASN A 51 -11.31 -3.73 -6.76
CA ASN A 51 -12.65 -3.17 -6.53
C ASN A 51 -12.65 -2.44 -5.20
N ALA A 52 -13.35 -1.33 -5.09
CA ALA A 52 -13.53 -0.61 -3.85
C ALA A 52 -14.96 -0.07 -3.72
N GLY A 53 -15.41 0.09 -2.49
CA GLY A 53 -16.68 0.70 -2.14
C GLY A 53 -16.51 1.54 -0.88
N VAL A 54 -17.29 2.62 -0.77
CA VAL A 54 -17.30 3.51 0.39
C VAL A 54 -18.71 4.00 0.65
N ALA A 55 -19.02 4.23 1.92
CA ALA A 55 -20.26 4.84 2.36
C ALA A 55 -19.99 5.83 3.50
N TYR A 56 -20.65 6.98 3.43
CA TYR A 56 -20.66 8.02 4.47
C TYR A 56 -22.04 8.68 4.51
N GLY A 57 -22.78 8.48 5.60
CA GLY A 57 -24.17 8.93 5.70
C GLY A 57 -25.04 8.32 4.60
N SER A 58 -25.67 9.17 3.78
CA SER A 58 -26.48 8.76 2.62
C SER A 58 -25.73 8.73 1.30
N ALA A 59 -24.43 9.08 1.31
CA ALA A 59 -23.59 9.07 0.13
C ALA A 59 -22.79 7.77 0.07
N ASP A 60 -22.66 7.22 -1.12
CA ASP A 60 -21.87 6.03 -1.40
C ASP A 60 -21.11 6.21 -2.71
N GLY A 61 -20.22 5.27 -2.97
CA GLY A 61 -19.47 5.26 -4.21
C GLY A 61 -18.68 3.98 -4.40
N PHE A 62 -18.42 3.69 -5.66
CA PHE A 62 -17.70 2.49 -6.07
C PHE A 62 -16.62 2.83 -7.07
N ALA A 63 -15.50 2.12 -6.98
CA ALA A 63 -14.41 2.26 -7.93
C ALA A 63 -13.85 0.90 -8.33
N LYS A 64 -13.40 0.83 -9.57
CA LYS A 64 -12.63 -0.29 -10.11
C LYS A 64 -11.48 0.26 -10.93
N GLY A 65 -10.38 -0.49 -10.96
CA GLY A 65 -9.23 -0.11 -11.75
C GLY A 65 -8.06 -1.05 -11.51
N THR A 66 -6.85 -0.52 -11.59
CA THR A 66 -5.62 -1.27 -11.39
C THR A 66 -4.86 -0.77 -10.17
N TRP A 67 -4.06 -1.64 -9.58
CA TRP A 67 -3.17 -1.28 -8.49
C TRP A 67 -1.74 -1.77 -8.77
N LYS A 68 -0.78 -1.09 -8.16
CA LYS A 68 0.64 -1.47 -8.19
C LYS A 68 1.32 -1.03 -6.90
N VAL A 69 2.50 -1.60 -6.62
CA VAL A 69 3.36 -1.16 -5.51
C VAL A 69 4.51 -0.36 -6.07
N GLU A 70 4.72 0.85 -5.57
CA GLU A 70 5.93 1.64 -5.82
C GLU A 70 6.37 2.30 -4.51
N ASN A 71 7.67 2.26 -4.19
CA ASN A 71 8.24 2.95 -3.03
C ASN A 71 7.46 2.72 -1.71
N GLN A 72 7.20 1.46 -1.37
CA GLN A 72 6.41 1.05 -0.18
C GLN A 72 5.00 1.64 -0.11
N THR A 73 4.42 1.97 -1.26
CA THR A 73 3.07 2.53 -1.38
C THR A 73 2.26 1.69 -2.37
N VAL A 74 1.03 1.33 -2.01
CA VAL A 74 0.05 0.82 -2.96
C VAL A 74 -0.59 2.01 -3.66
N LEU A 75 -0.44 2.08 -4.98
CA LEU A 75 -1.10 3.08 -5.82
C LEU A 75 -2.31 2.46 -6.49
N LEU A 76 -3.48 3.04 -6.28
CA LEU A 76 -4.71 2.70 -6.98
C LEU A 76 -4.91 3.68 -8.13
N LYS A 77 -5.23 3.17 -9.31
CA LYS A 77 -5.62 3.98 -10.47
C LYS A 77 -7.03 3.59 -10.88
N SER A 78 -8.00 4.40 -10.47
CA SER A 78 -9.40 4.20 -10.85
C SER A 78 -9.56 4.35 -12.37
N GLN A 79 -10.35 3.45 -12.95
CA GLN A 79 -10.83 3.52 -14.32
C GLN A 79 -12.33 3.83 -14.36
N THR A 80 -12.96 3.93 -13.18
CA THR A 80 -14.37 4.26 -13.03
C THR A 80 -14.50 5.76 -12.80
N LYS A 81 -15.22 6.44 -13.68
CA LYS A 81 -15.56 7.85 -13.50
C LYS A 81 -16.72 7.95 -12.50
N PRO A 82 -16.64 8.82 -11.47
CA PRO A 82 -17.77 9.06 -10.56
C PRO A 82 -19.00 9.53 -11.33
N ALA A 83 -20.19 9.07 -10.93
CA ALA A 83 -21.45 9.42 -11.60
C ALA A 83 -21.84 10.88 -11.37
N SER A 84 -21.40 11.49 -10.26
CA SER A 84 -21.69 12.86 -9.87
C SER A 84 -20.68 13.37 -8.85
N ASN A 85 -20.78 14.65 -8.46
CA ASN A 85 -19.94 15.22 -7.40
C ASN A 85 -20.23 14.66 -6.00
N SER A 86 -21.39 14.02 -5.80
CA SER A 86 -21.76 13.36 -4.54
C SER A 86 -21.43 11.87 -4.52
N ASP A 87 -20.95 11.31 -5.64
CA ASP A 87 -20.48 9.93 -5.72
C ASP A 87 -19.09 9.85 -5.10
N LEU A 88 -18.98 9.08 -4.02
CA LEU A 88 -17.75 8.97 -3.24
C LEU A 88 -16.69 8.06 -3.91
N GLY A 89 -16.99 7.46 -5.07
CA GLY A 89 -16.05 6.63 -5.81
C GLY A 89 -14.80 7.39 -6.24
N GLY A 90 -14.90 8.72 -6.36
CA GLY A 90 -13.76 9.61 -6.62
C GLY A 90 -12.69 9.59 -5.52
N LEU A 91 -13.01 9.14 -4.30
CA LEU A 91 -12.02 8.98 -3.22
C LEU A 91 -10.93 7.95 -3.54
N PHE A 92 -11.19 7.05 -4.49
CA PHE A 92 -10.24 6.03 -4.93
C PHE A 92 -9.46 6.44 -6.20
N GLU A 93 -9.67 7.65 -6.72
CA GLU A 93 -8.91 8.18 -7.86
C GLU A 93 -7.48 8.54 -7.42
N ASP A 94 -6.50 7.86 -8.02
CA ASP A 94 -5.07 8.02 -7.71
C ASP A 94 -4.71 7.89 -6.21
N LEU A 95 -5.50 7.09 -5.48
CA LEU A 95 -5.33 6.88 -4.04
C LEU A 95 -4.00 6.17 -3.74
N GLN A 96 -3.28 6.69 -2.76
CA GLN A 96 -2.02 6.14 -2.27
C GLN A 96 -2.19 5.62 -0.85
N LEU A 97 -1.77 4.37 -0.63
CA LEU A 97 -1.82 3.72 0.67
C LEU A 97 -0.41 3.33 1.10
N ALA A 98 0.07 3.87 2.22
CA ALA A 98 1.36 3.49 2.77
C ALA A 98 1.29 2.05 3.30
N ILE A 99 2.29 1.24 2.98
CA ILE A 99 2.38 -0.13 3.46
C ILE A 99 2.98 -0.11 4.87
N GLU A 100 2.13 -0.26 5.88
CA GLU A 100 2.51 -0.36 7.29
C GLU A 100 2.19 -1.79 7.82
N PRO A 101 2.81 -2.24 8.93
CA PRO A 101 2.50 -3.53 9.52
C PRO A 101 1.00 -3.67 9.84
N ASN A 102 0.32 -4.63 9.19
CA ASN A 102 -1.12 -4.90 9.31
C ASN A 102 -2.04 -3.72 8.92
N CYS A 103 -1.54 -2.75 8.15
CA CYS A 103 -2.32 -1.58 7.75
C CYS A 103 -1.87 -1.08 6.37
N LEU A 104 -2.81 -1.01 5.43
CA LEU A 104 -2.68 -0.13 4.27
C LEU A 104 -3.21 1.24 4.71
N ALA A 105 -2.28 2.11 5.10
CA ALA A 105 -2.60 3.38 5.75
C ALA A 105 -3.01 4.41 4.70
N VAL A 106 -4.17 5.04 4.93
CA VAL A 106 -4.63 6.22 4.19
C VAL A 106 -4.48 7.44 5.09
N ASP A 107 -3.95 8.53 4.54
CA ASP A 107 -3.84 9.82 5.21
C ASP A 107 -4.93 10.76 4.68
N PHE A 108 -5.84 11.19 5.54
CA PHE A 108 -6.91 12.13 5.21
C PHE A 108 -6.52 13.60 5.46
N GLY A 109 -5.26 13.87 5.83
CA GLY A 109 -4.73 15.19 6.16
C GLY A 109 -5.07 15.66 7.58
N ASN A 110 -6.12 15.12 8.19
CA ASN A 110 -6.52 15.36 9.57
C ASN A 110 -6.38 14.11 10.47
N GLY A 111 -5.85 13.02 9.93
CA GLY A 111 -5.71 11.75 10.61
C GLY A 111 -5.46 10.61 9.64
N LYS A 112 -4.98 9.49 10.20
CA LYS A 112 -4.77 8.25 9.44
C LYS A 112 -5.90 7.26 9.71
N ALA A 113 -6.32 6.56 8.67
CA ALA A 113 -7.13 5.35 8.80
C ALA A 113 -6.39 4.16 8.18
N CYS A 114 -6.85 2.96 8.51
CA CYS A 114 -6.20 1.72 8.12
C CYS A 114 -7.17 0.80 7.39
N PHE A 115 -6.86 0.49 6.14
CA PHE A 115 -7.40 -0.70 5.49
C PHE A 115 -6.69 -1.94 6.06
N ARG A 116 -7.42 -2.74 6.83
CA ARG A 116 -6.91 -3.97 7.44
C ARG A 116 -7.45 -5.18 6.71
N ARG A 117 -6.56 -6.14 6.43
CA ARG A 117 -6.94 -7.40 5.82
C ARG A 117 -7.79 -8.22 6.80
N GLN A 118 -8.88 -8.81 6.32
CA GLN A 118 -9.63 -9.86 7.02
C GLN A 118 -9.38 -11.22 6.39
#